data_AF-A0A9P4JXV1-F1
#
_entry.id   AF-A0A9P4JXV1-F1
#
_cell.length_a   1.000
_cell.length_b   1.000
_cell.length_c   1.000
_cell.angle_alpha   90.00
_cell.angle_beta   90.00
_cell.angle_gamma   90.00
#
_symmetry.space_group_name_H-M   'P 1'
#
loop_
_entity.id
_entity.type
_entity.pdbx_description
1 polymer ?
#
loop_
_entity_poly.entity_id
_entity_poly.type
_entity_poly.pdbx_seq_one_letter_code
_entity_poly.pdbx_strand_id
1 'polypeptide(L)'
;MRLYIILPALATLSGLASAAVQEYFQVKQENNQFQACFIEGHEYWFCSKPLPGRWQDHTTLVQLGCGYRFQFKKNRAVEITSDNGWYCGYKSHGTLDWDEEEEKFVGELITDHPNC
;
A
#
# COMPACT_ATOMS: atom_id res chain seq x y z
N MET A 1 16.40 62.54 -18.07
CA MET A 1 15.42 61.70 -17.33
C MET A 1 14.95 60.59 -18.26
N ARG A 2 15.43 59.36 -18.07
CA ARG A 2 14.85 58.12 -18.60
C ARG A 2 15.38 56.98 -17.74
N LEU A 3 14.50 56.46 -16.89
CA LEU A 3 14.74 55.39 -15.93
C LEU A 3 14.31 54.07 -16.61
N TYR A 4 15.24 53.16 -16.86
CA TYR A 4 14.92 51.81 -17.34
C TYR A 4 14.96 50.86 -16.14
N ILE A 5 13.79 50.53 -15.61
CA ILE A 5 13.62 49.50 -14.58
C ILE A 5 13.60 48.15 -15.30
N ILE A 6 14.66 47.37 -15.13
CA ILE A 6 14.74 45.99 -15.61
C ILE A 6 14.03 45.12 -14.57
N LEU A 7 12.85 44.60 -14.92
CA LEU A 7 12.16 43.59 -14.11
C LEU A 7 12.96 42.27 -14.12
N PRO A 8 13.25 41.64 -12.97
CA PRO A 8 13.65 40.24 -12.97
C PRO A 8 12.38 39.39 -13.16
N ALA A 9 12.32 38.66 -14.27
CA ALA A 9 11.32 37.61 -14.46
C ALA A 9 11.60 36.51 -13.41
N LEU A 10 10.77 36.48 -12.38
CA LEU A 10 10.78 35.43 -11.37
C LEU A 10 10.21 34.16 -12.03
N ALA A 11 11.09 33.29 -12.52
CA ALA A 11 10.72 31.97 -13.01
C ALA A 11 10.24 31.13 -11.82
N THR A 12 8.92 31.03 -11.64
CA THR A 12 8.31 30.06 -10.73
C THR A 12 8.64 28.66 -11.22
N LEU A 13 9.56 27.99 -10.53
CA LEU A 13 9.75 26.54 -10.64
C LEU A 13 8.46 25.88 -10.15
N SER A 14 7.61 25.45 -11.09
CA SER A 14 6.49 24.55 -10.79
C SER A 14 7.06 23.19 -10.42
N GLY A 15 7.46 23.02 -9.16
CA GLY A 15 7.76 21.72 -8.59
C GLY A 15 6.48 20.89 -8.61
N LEU A 16 6.43 19.90 -9.50
CA LEU A 16 5.48 18.80 -9.43
C LEU A 16 5.70 18.11 -8.09
N ALA A 17 4.92 18.48 -7.09
CA ALA A 17 4.78 17.67 -5.89
C ALA A 17 4.03 16.41 -6.31
N SER A 18 4.76 15.33 -6.61
CA SER A 18 4.17 14.00 -6.64
C SER A 18 3.61 13.74 -5.25
N ALA A 19 2.30 13.81 -5.10
CA ALA A 19 1.63 13.32 -3.91
C ALA A 19 1.96 11.82 -3.81
N ALA A 20 2.71 11.43 -2.78
CA ALA A 20 2.93 10.03 -2.49
C ALA A 20 1.56 9.41 -2.19
N VAL A 21 1.12 8.52 -3.09
CA VAL A 21 -0.13 7.79 -2.92
C VAL A 21 0.09 6.80 -1.78
N GLN A 22 -0.67 6.94 -0.70
CA GLN A 22 -0.51 6.12 0.50
C GLN A 22 -1.19 4.76 0.30
N GLU A 23 -0.48 3.69 0.67
CA GLU A 23 -0.88 2.30 0.45
C GLU A 23 -1.29 1.67 1.79
N TYR A 24 -2.37 0.88 1.78
CA TYR A 24 -2.90 0.26 3.00
C TYR A 24 -3.12 -1.23 2.84
N PHE A 25 -3.04 -1.94 3.96
CA PHE A 25 -3.46 -3.31 4.08
C PHE A 25 -4.51 -3.45 5.17
N GLN A 26 -5.58 -4.19 4.88
CA GLN A 26 -6.60 -4.50 5.87
C GLN A 26 -6.90 -5.99 5.93
N VAL A 27 -7.26 -6.46 7.13
CA VAL A 27 -7.73 -7.82 7.37
C VAL A 27 -9.02 -7.76 8.18
N LYS A 28 -10.09 -8.26 7.58
CA LYS A 28 -11.38 -8.44 8.24
C LYS A 28 -11.54 -9.89 8.66
N GLN A 29 -11.91 -10.16 9.90
CA GLN A 29 -12.10 -11.50 10.43
C GLN A 29 -13.54 -11.71 10.88
N GLU A 30 -14.21 -12.72 10.33
CA GLU A 30 -15.60 -13.07 10.63
C GLU A 30 -15.77 -14.60 10.68
N ASN A 31 -16.46 -15.13 11.69
CA ASN A 31 -16.90 -16.54 11.74
C ASN A 31 -15.83 -17.59 11.37
N ASN A 32 -14.63 -17.46 11.95
CA ASN A 32 -13.47 -18.32 11.68
C ASN A 32 -12.99 -18.30 10.21
N GLN A 33 -13.23 -17.20 9.52
CA GLN A 33 -12.63 -16.88 8.24
C GLN A 33 -12.06 -15.47 8.29
N PHE A 34 -11.18 -15.16 7.36
CA PHE A 34 -10.70 -13.80 7.17
C PHE A 34 -10.59 -13.44 5.69
N GLN A 35 -10.69 -12.16 5.40
CA GLN A 35 -10.42 -11.60 4.09
C GLN A 35 -9.33 -10.53 4.24
N ALA A 36 -8.31 -10.60 3.38
CA ALA A 36 -7.24 -9.62 3.34
C ALA A 36 -7.38 -8.76 2.09
N CYS A 37 -7.19 -7.44 2.20
CA CYS A 37 -7.26 -6.53 1.07
C CYS A 37 -6.04 -5.60 1.05
N PHE A 38 -5.44 -5.49 -0.12
CA PHE A 38 -4.49 -4.45 -0.47
C PHE A 38 -5.24 -3.28 -1.09
N ILE A 39 -4.96 -2.08 -0.61
CA ILE A 39 -5.56 -0.83 -1.05
C ILE A 39 -4.43 0.03 -1.62
N GLU A 40 -4.40 0.13 -2.94
CA GLU A 40 -3.43 0.93 -3.68
C GLU A 40 -4.04 2.33 -3.90
N GLY A 41 -3.58 3.30 -3.12
CA GLY A 41 -4.14 4.65 -3.13
C GLY A 41 -5.58 4.74 -2.68
N HIS A 42 -6.29 5.77 -3.15
CA HIS A 42 -7.64 6.09 -2.67
C HIS A 42 -8.77 5.26 -3.32
N GLU A 43 -8.51 4.46 -4.36
CA GLU A 43 -9.59 3.88 -5.19
C GLU A 43 -9.41 2.42 -5.63
N TYR A 44 -8.18 1.85 -5.63
CA TYR A 44 -7.95 0.50 -6.16
C TYR A 44 -7.78 -0.54 -5.05
N TRP A 45 -8.74 -1.47 -4.95
CA TRP A 45 -8.75 -2.49 -3.89
C TRP A 45 -8.63 -3.89 -4.49
N PHE A 46 -7.66 -4.66 -4.02
CA PHE A 46 -7.48 -6.06 -4.36
C PHE A 46 -7.69 -6.90 -3.09
N CYS A 47 -8.78 -7.65 -3.03
CA CYS A 47 -9.07 -8.53 -1.89
C CYS A 47 -8.82 -10.00 -2.24
N SER A 48 -8.37 -10.77 -1.26
CA SER A 48 -8.38 -12.22 -1.33
C SER A 48 -9.83 -12.74 -1.35
N LYS A 49 -10.01 -14.00 -1.74
CA LYS A 49 -11.21 -14.74 -1.33
C LYS A 49 -11.21 -14.90 0.20
N PRO A 50 -12.36 -15.17 0.84
CA PRO A 50 -12.39 -15.57 2.24
C PRO A 50 -11.51 -16.81 2.45
N LEU A 51 -10.60 -16.72 3.41
CA LEU A 51 -9.66 -17.76 3.79
C LEU A 51 -10.09 -18.34 5.14
N PRO A 52 -10.04 -19.66 5.34
CA PRO A 52 -10.46 -20.28 6.59
C PRO A 52 -9.46 -20.03 7.72
N GLY A 53 -9.93 -20.01 8.96
CA GLY A 53 -9.10 -19.91 10.17
C GLY A 53 -8.78 -18.47 10.59
N ARG A 54 -7.77 -18.33 11.45
CA ARG A 54 -7.26 -17.04 11.91
C ARG A 54 -6.14 -16.58 10.97
N TRP A 55 -6.10 -15.30 10.69
CA TRP A 55 -5.11 -14.74 9.76
C TRP A 55 -3.68 -14.86 10.31
N GLN A 56 -3.49 -14.83 11.63
CA GLN A 56 -2.17 -14.97 12.27
C GLN A 56 -1.52 -16.34 12.00
N ASP A 57 -2.33 -17.35 11.70
CA ASP A 57 -1.86 -18.71 11.41
C ASP A 57 -1.41 -18.85 9.94
N HIS A 58 -1.74 -17.88 9.08
CA HIS A 58 -1.48 -17.91 7.64
C HIS A 58 -0.11 -17.32 7.29
N THR A 59 0.95 -18.06 7.59
CA THR A 59 2.33 -17.64 7.32
C THR A 59 2.82 -18.00 5.91
N THR A 60 1.98 -18.61 5.08
CA THR A 60 2.29 -18.91 3.68
C THR A 60 1.98 -17.73 2.78
N LEU A 61 2.61 -17.69 1.62
CA LEU A 61 2.36 -16.66 0.61
C LEU A 61 1.04 -16.96 -0.13
N VAL A 62 0.16 -15.96 -0.18
CA VAL A 62 -1.21 -16.05 -0.69
C VAL A 62 -1.43 -15.01 -1.79
N GLN A 63 -2.14 -15.38 -2.85
CA GLN A 63 -2.43 -14.48 -3.95
C GLN A 63 -3.54 -13.46 -3.59
N LEU A 64 -3.28 -12.19 -3.91
CA LEU A 64 -4.21 -11.06 -3.91
C LEU A 64 -4.48 -10.64 -5.36
N GLY A 65 -5.65 -10.98 -5.88
CA GLY A 65 -6.09 -10.50 -7.20
C GLY A 65 -5.03 -10.60 -8.33
N CYS A 66 -5.01 -9.59 -9.20
CA CYS A 66 -4.18 -9.51 -10.39
C CYS A 66 -2.71 -9.22 -10.07
N GLY A 67 -1.94 -10.27 -9.77
CA GLY A 67 -0.47 -10.22 -9.75
C GLY A 67 0.17 -9.87 -8.40
N TYR A 68 -0.62 -9.44 -7.41
CA TYR A 68 -0.14 -9.22 -6.05
C TYR A 68 -0.22 -10.50 -5.22
N ARG A 69 0.68 -10.62 -4.25
CA ARG A 69 0.70 -11.69 -3.25
C ARG A 69 1.08 -11.09 -1.90
N PHE A 70 0.56 -11.67 -0.82
CA PHE A 70 0.90 -11.26 0.54
C PHE A 70 1.35 -12.46 1.38
N GLN A 71 2.06 -12.15 2.46
CA GLN A 71 2.43 -13.13 3.47
C GLN A 71 2.40 -12.46 4.84
N PHE A 72 1.71 -13.08 5.81
CA PHE A 72 1.84 -12.67 7.20
C PHE A 72 3.15 -13.21 7.78
N LYS A 73 3.85 -12.34 8.50
CA LYS A 73 5.02 -12.67 9.31
C LYS A 73 4.62 -12.70 10.78
N LYS A 74 5.58 -13.07 11.63
CA LYS A 74 5.41 -12.99 13.08
C LYS A 74 5.05 -11.55 13.50
N ASN A 75 4.28 -11.42 14.58
CA ASN A 75 3.93 -10.13 15.20
C ASN A 75 3.10 -9.19 14.33
N ARG A 76 2.12 -9.72 13.58
CA ARG A 76 1.17 -8.90 12.80
C ARG A 76 1.80 -8.14 11.62
N ALA A 77 3.05 -8.43 11.29
CA ALA A 77 3.70 -7.88 10.11
C ALA A 77 3.16 -8.54 8.84
N VAL A 78 3.02 -7.76 7.79
CA VAL A 78 2.60 -8.22 6.46
C VAL A 78 3.63 -7.77 5.44
N GLU A 79 3.98 -8.64 4.51
CA GLU A 79 4.71 -8.28 3.29
C GLU A 79 3.78 -8.45 2.09
N ILE A 80 3.84 -7.51 1.14
CA ILE A 80 3.20 -7.61 -0.16
C ILE A 80 4.27 -7.59 -1.23
N THR A 81 4.08 -8.44 -2.23
CA THR A 81 4.94 -8.53 -3.41
C THR A 81 4.08 -8.56 -4.66
N SER A 82 4.51 -7.92 -5.73
CA SER A 82 3.94 -8.13 -7.06
C SER A 82 5.05 -8.33 -8.09
N ASP A 83 4.86 -9.33 -8.94
CA ASP A 83 5.74 -9.68 -10.06
C ASP A 83 5.15 -9.19 -11.39
N ASN A 84 4.54 -8.00 -11.41
CA ASN A 84 3.95 -7.41 -12.61
C ASN A 84 5.04 -6.94 -13.61
N GLY A 85 5.79 -7.87 -14.19
CA GLY A 85 6.73 -7.63 -15.30
C GLY A 85 8.17 -8.07 -15.02
N TRP A 86 8.87 -8.47 -16.09
CA TRP A 86 10.19 -9.13 -16.08
C TRP A 86 11.37 -8.26 -15.56
N TYR A 87 11.16 -6.97 -15.29
CA TYR A 87 12.26 -6.03 -14.99
C TYR A 87 12.09 -5.19 -13.72
N CYS A 88 10.93 -5.22 -13.04
CA CYS A 88 10.77 -4.55 -11.76
C CYS A 88 9.61 -5.10 -10.94
N GLY A 89 9.87 -5.42 -9.68
CA GLY A 89 8.86 -5.90 -8.73
C GLY A 89 8.43 -4.81 -7.77
N TYR A 90 7.20 -4.92 -7.28
CA TYR A 90 6.72 -4.12 -6.16
C TYR A 90 6.93 -4.92 -4.88
N LYS A 91 7.50 -4.29 -3.86
CA LYS A 91 7.57 -4.85 -2.51
C LYS A 91 7.22 -3.79 -1.48
N SER A 92 6.37 -4.15 -0.54
CA SER A 92 6.06 -3.33 0.62
C SER A 92 5.90 -4.17 1.88
N HIS A 93 6.03 -3.52 3.04
CA HIS A 93 5.76 -4.14 4.32
C HIS A 93 5.00 -3.20 5.24
N GLY A 94 4.30 -3.76 6.22
CA GLY A 94 3.58 -2.99 7.22
C GLY A 94 3.34 -3.80 8.47
N THR A 95 2.91 -3.13 9.54
CA THR A 95 2.43 -3.78 10.76
C THR A 95 0.95 -3.49 10.91
N LEU A 96 0.17 -4.53 11.19
CA LEU A 96 -1.27 -4.37 11.40
C LEU A 96 -1.58 -4.02 12.84
N ASP A 97 -2.36 -2.97 13.02
CA ASP A 97 -2.99 -2.59 14.27
C ASP A 97 -4.51 -2.72 14.19
N TRP A 98 -5.13 -2.89 15.37
CA TRP A 98 -6.57 -3.04 15.46
C TRP A 98 -7.23 -1.67 15.35
N ASP A 99 -8.17 -1.54 14.41
CA ASP A 99 -9.07 -0.41 14.27
C ASP A 99 -10.39 -0.76 14.97
N GLU A 100 -10.68 -0.06 16.08
CA GLU A 100 -11.88 -0.29 16.89
C GLU A 100 -13.16 0.18 16.21
N GLU A 101 -13.11 1.18 15.34
CA GLU A 101 -14.29 1.76 14.69
C GLU A 101 -14.79 0.85 13.57
N GLU A 102 -13.85 0.32 12.79
CA GLU A 102 -14.14 -0.51 11.62
C GLU A 102 -14.11 -2.02 11.92
N GLU A 103 -13.85 -2.39 13.18
CA GLU A 103 -13.69 -3.76 13.67
C GLU A 103 -12.79 -4.64 12.78
N LYS A 104 -11.65 -4.08 12.36
CA LYS A 104 -10.72 -4.72 11.43
C LYS A 104 -9.26 -4.42 11.80
N PHE A 105 -8.35 -5.21 11.28
CA PHE A 105 -6.92 -4.90 11.36
C PHE A 105 -6.51 -4.06 10.16
N VAL A 106 -5.80 -2.95 10.38
CA VAL A 106 -5.31 -2.05 9.33
C VAL A 106 -3.84 -1.75 9.55
N GLY A 107 -3.07 -1.60 8.48
CA GLY A 107 -1.70 -1.12 8.54
C GLY A 107 -1.35 -0.32 7.30
N GLU A 108 -0.64 0.79 7.50
CA GLU A 108 0.03 1.49 6.41
C GLU A 108 1.17 0.63 5.87
N LEU A 109 1.29 0.57 4.55
CA LEU A 109 2.36 -0.13 3.86
C LEU A 109 3.47 0.86 3.52
N ILE A 110 4.68 0.50 3.92
CA ILE A 110 5.91 1.18 3.55
C ILE A 110 6.45 0.48 2.31
N THR A 111 6.52 1.21 1.21
CA THR A 111 7.09 0.70 -0.04
C THR A 111 8.60 0.50 0.11
N ASP A 112 9.08 -0.75 0.05
CA ASP A 112 10.50 -1.12 0.11
C ASP A 112 11.21 -0.84 -1.21
N HIS A 113 10.50 -1.14 -2.31
CA HIS A 113 10.95 -0.89 -3.65
C HIS A 113 9.73 -0.47 -4.45
N PRO A 114 9.60 0.83 -4.81
CA PRO A 114 8.55 1.21 -5.74
C PRO A 114 8.81 0.48 -7.05
N ASN A 115 7.73 0.18 -7.79
CA ASN A 115 7.88 -0.14 -9.22
C ASN A 115 8.91 0.82 -9.81
N CYS A 116 9.87 0.31 -10.59
CA CYS A 116 10.77 1.15 -11.38
C CYS A 116 9.99 2.34 -11.99
#